data_AF-A0A7C1AL49-F1
#
_entry.id   AF-A0A7C1AL49-F1
#
_cell.length_a   1.000
_cell.length_b   1.000
_cell.length_c   1.000
_cell.angle_alpha   90.00
_cell.angle_beta   90.00
_cell.angle_gamma   90.00
#
_symmetry.space_group_name_H-M   'P 1'
#
loop_
_entity.id
_entity.type
_entity.pdbx_description
1 polymer ?
#
loop_
_entity_poly.entity_id
_entity_poly.type
_entity_poly.pdbx_seq_one_letter_code
_entity_poly.pdbx_strand_id
1 'polypeptide(L)'
;MFLQIHTLTSYHAALLNRDDAGLAKRIPFGGTERMRISSQCLKRHWRLALNQTLKMPSGIRSRYFFEREVLRRVVAEGVPEETARKMVIKLAGRVMQKSKKNAENGGRKEEKKKDENPLSLKQPVLFGRPEADYFVRLIRECAESGED
;
A
#
# COMPACT_ATOMS: atom_id res chain seq x y z
N MET A 1 1.96 22.98 18.96
CA MET A 1 0.83 22.50 19.77
C MET A 1 0.75 20.99 19.65
N PHE A 2 0.65 20.25 20.76
CA PHE A 2 0.52 18.78 20.76
C PHE A 2 -0.81 18.39 21.41
N LEU A 3 -1.52 17.42 20.81
CA LEU A 3 -2.74 16.85 21.37
C LEU A 3 -2.43 15.43 21.87
N GLN A 4 -2.71 15.15 23.14
CA GLN A 4 -2.56 13.83 23.74
C GLN A 4 -3.93 13.25 24.07
N ILE A 5 -4.14 11.98 23.72
CA ILE A 5 -5.39 11.25 23.94
C ILE A 5 -5.07 9.98 24.72
N HIS A 6 -5.69 9.83 25.89
CA HIS A 6 -5.52 8.67 26.76
C HIS A 6 -6.87 7.99 26.98
N THR A 7 -6.91 6.66 26.86
CA THR A 7 -8.14 5.88 27.02
C THR A 7 -7.86 4.62 27.84
N LEU A 8 -8.74 4.31 28.78
CA LEU A 8 -8.83 3.01 29.43
C LEU A 8 -10.09 2.32 28.91
N THR A 9 -9.94 1.14 28.34
CA THR A 9 -11.04 0.39 27.74
C THR A 9 -11.00 -1.05 28.22
N SER A 10 -12.05 -1.46 28.91
CA SER A 10 -12.25 -2.85 29.30
C SER A 10 -12.81 -3.64 28.12
N TYR A 11 -12.29 -4.84 27.93
CA TYR A 11 -12.81 -5.79 26.97
C TYR A 11 -13.25 -7.04 27.73
N HIS A 12 -14.36 -7.64 27.29
CA HIS A 12 -14.78 -8.97 27.75
C HIS A 12 -13.78 -10.04 27.26
N ALA A 13 -14.04 -11.33 27.55
CA ALA A 13 -13.23 -12.43 27.07
C ALA A 13 -13.18 -12.48 25.53
N ALA A 14 -12.21 -11.79 24.94
CA ALA A 14 -12.09 -11.58 23.49
C ALA A 14 -10.62 -11.63 23.05
N LEU A 15 -10.38 -12.28 21.91
CA LEU A 15 -9.06 -12.41 21.32
C LEU A 15 -8.83 -11.33 20.25
N LEU A 16 -8.54 -10.10 20.70
CA LEU A 16 -8.48 -8.90 19.85
C LEU A 16 -7.31 -8.87 18.87
N ASN A 17 -6.20 -9.52 19.18
CA ASN A 17 -4.98 -9.47 18.38
C ASN A 17 -4.12 -10.71 18.61
N ARG A 18 -3.80 -11.42 17.53
CA ARG A 18 -3.04 -12.67 17.55
C ARG A 18 -1.60 -12.48 17.06
N ASP A 19 -0.69 -13.34 17.50
CA ASP A 19 0.63 -13.52 16.92
C ASP A 19 0.62 -14.56 15.79
N ASP A 20 1.79 -14.88 15.27
CA ASP A 20 1.94 -15.79 14.12
C ASP A 20 1.63 -17.26 14.50
N ALA A 21 1.67 -17.59 15.80
CA ALA A 21 1.24 -18.89 16.34
C ALA A 21 -0.27 -18.93 16.68
N GLY A 22 -0.99 -17.82 16.46
CA GLY A 22 -2.42 -17.72 16.74
C GLY A 22 -2.77 -17.40 18.20
N LEU A 23 -1.78 -17.17 19.06
CA LEU A 23 -1.96 -16.84 20.47
C LEU A 23 -2.20 -15.34 20.65
N ALA A 24 -2.79 -14.94 21.78
CA ALA A 24 -2.94 -13.53 22.12
C ALA A 24 -1.56 -12.86 22.18
N LYS A 25 -1.40 -11.72 21.50
CA LYS A 25 -0.17 -10.94 21.62
C LYS A 25 0.03 -10.46 23.06
N ARG A 26 1.20 -10.74 23.63
CA ARG A 26 1.58 -10.38 25.01
C ARG A 26 2.88 -9.57 25.04
N ILE A 27 3.10 -8.85 26.13
CA ILE A 27 4.38 -8.21 26.49
C ILE A 27 4.63 -8.31 28.00
N PRO A 28 5.88 -8.36 28.46
CA PRO A 28 6.20 -8.13 29.87
C PRO A 28 6.08 -6.64 30.19
N PHE A 29 5.31 -6.28 31.23
CA PHE A 29 5.19 -4.91 31.70
C PHE A 29 4.89 -4.84 33.20
N GLY A 30 5.80 -4.24 33.96
CA GLY A 30 5.69 -4.14 35.42
C GLY A 30 5.80 -5.50 36.12
N GLY A 31 6.74 -6.35 35.68
CA GLY A 31 7.02 -7.65 36.31
C GLY A 31 6.03 -8.77 36.00
N THR A 32 5.01 -8.52 35.16
CA THR A 32 4.01 -9.52 34.77
C THR A 32 3.73 -9.47 33.25
N GLU A 33 3.19 -10.55 32.70
CA GLU A 33 2.72 -10.57 31.31
C GLU A 33 1.37 -9.86 31.18
N ARG A 34 1.25 -9.02 30.14
CA ARG A 34 0.00 -8.35 29.79
C ARG A 34 -0.34 -8.59 28.34
N MET A 35 -1.63 -8.76 28.04
CA MET A 35 -2.10 -8.75 26.66
C MET A 35 -1.88 -7.38 26.03
N ARG A 36 -1.56 -7.37 24.74
CA ARG A 36 -1.30 -6.16 23.97
C ARG A 36 -1.99 -6.17 22.61
N ILE A 37 -2.68 -5.08 22.33
CA ILE A 37 -3.13 -4.76 20.97
C ILE A 37 -2.01 -3.94 20.32
N SER A 38 -1.53 -4.40 19.17
CA SER A 38 -0.43 -3.73 18.50
C SER A 38 -0.91 -2.44 17.85
N SER A 39 -0.05 -1.42 17.81
CA SER A 39 -0.43 -0.11 17.28
C SER A 39 -0.86 -0.18 15.82
N GLN A 40 -0.29 -1.09 15.02
CA GLN A 40 -0.73 -1.32 13.65
C GLN A 40 -2.15 -1.90 13.56
N CYS A 41 -2.56 -2.75 14.51
CA CYS A 41 -3.92 -3.29 14.57
C CYS A 41 -4.91 -2.16 14.84
N LEU A 42 -4.66 -1.34 15.87
CA LEU A 42 -5.50 -0.19 16.21
C LEU A 42 -5.57 0.83 15.06
N LYS A 43 -4.41 1.24 14.52
CA LYS A 43 -4.36 2.20 13.41
C LYS A 43 -5.11 1.72 12.17
N ARG A 44 -5.10 0.41 11.88
CA ARG A 44 -5.87 -0.15 10.76
C ARG A 44 -7.37 -0.07 11.03
N HIS A 45 -7.83 -0.47 12.22
CA HIS A 45 -9.25 -0.40 12.58
C HIS A 45 -9.76 1.04 12.56
N TRP A 46 -9.00 1.98 13.13
CA TRP A 46 -9.35 3.40 13.06
C TRP A 46 -9.41 3.91 11.63
N ARG A 47 -8.42 3.59 10.79
CA ARG A 47 -8.46 4.01 9.38
C ARG A 47 -9.70 3.49 8.65
N LEU A 48 -10.07 2.23 8.86
CA LEU A 48 -11.25 1.65 8.22
C LEU A 48 -12.54 2.30 8.71
N ALA A 49 -12.67 2.52 10.02
CA ALA A 49 -13.83 3.20 10.61
C ALA A 49 -13.92 4.65 10.11
N LEU A 50 -12.81 5.39 10.09
CA LEU A 50 -12.76 6.77 9.61
C LEU A 50 -13.07 6.88 8.11
N ASN A 51 -12.65 5.92 7.29
CA ASN A 51 -13.01 5.90 5.87
C ASN A 51 -14.53 5.72 5.63
N GLN A 52 -15.26 5.16 6.60
CA GLN A 52 -16.72 5.01 6.52
C GLN A 52 -17.45 6.30 6.95
N THR A 53 -16.85 7.08 7.85
CA THR A 53 -17.49 8.26 8.44
C THR A 53 -17.06 9.57 7.79
N LEU A 54 -15.83 9.65 7.26
CA LEU A 54 -15.26 10.86 6.68
C LEU A 54 -15.18 10.75 5.16
N LYS A 55 -15.57 11.82 4.46
CA LYS A 55 -15.37 11.98 3.01
C LYS A 55 -13.96 12.47 2.70
N MET A 56 -12.95 11.69 3.08
CA MET A 56 -11.54 11.97 2.81
C MET A 56 -10.97 10.97 1.80
N PRO A 57 -10.05 11.37 0.92
CA PRO A 57 -9.41 10.43 0.00
C PRO A 57 -8.64 9.36 0.77
N SER A 58 -8.96 8.09 0.52
CA SER A 58 -8.32 6.96 1.19
C SER A 58 -6.97 6.61 0.57
N GLY A 59 -5.99 6.26 1.41
CA GLY A 59 -4.74 5.63 0.97
C GLY A 59 -4.93 4.14 0.63
N ILE A 60 -4.41 3.73 -0.52
CA ILE A 60 -4.39 2.36 -1.02
C ILE A 60 -3.00 1.78 -0.80
N ARG A 61 -2.89 0.85 0.15
CA ARG A 61 -1.65 0.11 0.41
C ARG A 61 -1.66 -1.21 -0.35
N SER A 62 -0.91 -1.31 -1.44
CA SER A 62 -0.90 -2.52 -2.30
C SER A 62 0.46 -2.78 -2.94
N ARG A 63 0.79 -4.06 -3.17
CA ARG A 63 1.92 -4.46 -4.04
C ARG A 63 1.53 -4.41 -5.52
N TYR A 64 0.24 -4.44 -5.81
CA TYR A 64 -0.35 -4.49 -7.15
C TYR A 64 -1.04 -3.17 -7.49
N PHE A 65 -0.55 -2.04 -6.98
CA PHE A 65 -1.20 -0.75 -7.16
C PHE A 65 -1.31 -0.38 -8.66
N PHE A 66 -0.20 -0.42 -9.39
CA PHE A 66 -0.19 -0.09 -10.81
C PHE A 66 -1.02 -1.05 -11.66
N GLU A 67 -1.06 -2.33 -11.30
CA GLU A 67 -1.86 -3.33 -12.00
C GLU A 67 -3.36 -3.20 -11.71
N ARG A 68 -3.75 -3.20 -10.43
CA ARG A 68 -5.16 -3.29 -10.01
C ARG A 68 -5.87 -1.95 -9.97
N GLU A 69 -5.15 -0.86 -9.70
CA GLU A 69 -5.74 0.47 -9.60
C GLU A 69 -5.51 1.32 -10.84
N VAL A 70 -4.33 1.29 -11.46
CA VAL A 70 -4.03 2.15 -12.62
C VAL A 70 -4.40 1.45 -13.93
N LEU A 71 -3.72 0.35 -14.28
CA LEU A 71 -3.93 -0.36 -15.55
C LEU A 71 -5.39 -0.76 -15.76
N ARG A 72 -6.01 -1.38 -14.74
CA ARG A 72 -7.42 -1.79 -14.81
C ARG A 72 -8.36 -0.63 -15.15
N ARG A 73 -8.12 0.56 -14.58
CA ARG A 73 -8.97 1.74 -14.81
C ARG A 73 -8.70 2.36 -16.17
N VAL A 74 -7.44 2.47 -16.59
CA VAL A 74 -7.05 2.95 -17.92
C VAL A 74 -7.70 2.11 -19.04
N VAL A 75 -7.69 0.78 -18.90
CA VAL A 75 -8.35 -0.11 -19.85
C VAL A 75 -9.87 0.07 -19.84
N ALA A 76 -10.47 0.26 -18.66
CA ALA A 76 -11.89 0.54 -18.53
C ALA A 76 -12.29 1.90 -19.15
N GLU A 77 -11.37 2.86 -19.22
CA GLU A 77 -11.56 4.15 -19.90
C GLU A 77 -11.35 4.09 -21.43
N GLY A 78 -11.04 2.91 -21.98
CA GLY A 78 -11.04 2.67 -23.43
C GLY A 78 -9.65 2.67 -24.09
N VAL A 79 -8.56 2.79 -23.32
CA VAL A 79 -7.20 2.67 -23.88
C VAL A 79 -6.91 1.19 -24.18
N PRO A 80 -6.38 0.84 -25.38
CA PRO A 80 -6.02 -0.53 -25.72
C PRO A 80 -5.06 -1.15 -24.69
N GLU A 81 -5.31 -2.40 -24.31
CA GLU A 81 -4.61 -3.06 -23.20
C GLU A 81 -3.09 -3.11 -23.39
N GLU A 82 -2.61 -3.38 -24.61
CA GLU A 82 -1.17 -3.42 -24.89
C GLU A 82 -0.50 -2.05 -24.68
N THR A 83 -1.12 -0.99 -25.20
CA THR A 83 -0.63 0.38 -25.07
C THR A 83 -0.68 0.83 -23.61
N ALA A 84 -1.80 0.61 -22.94
CA ALA A 84 -1.98 0.91 -21.53
C ALA A 84 -0.91 0.22 -20.68
N ARG A 85 -0.65 -1.08 -20.92
CA ARG A 85 0.36 -1.83 -20.17
C ARG A 85 1.76 -1.26 -20.36
N LYS A 86 2.15 -0.91 -21.59
CA LYS A 86 3.46 -0.29 -21.87
C LYS A 86 3.61 1.05 -21.14
N MET A 87 2.60 1.91 -21.21
CA MET A 87 2.59 3.22 -20.56
C MET A 87 2.63 3.12 -19.03
N VAL A 88 1.85 2.20 -18.44
CA VAL A 88 1.85 1.97 -16.98
C VAL A 88 3.21 1.44 -16.51
N ILE A 89 3.88 0.58 -17.28
CA ILE A 89 5.24 0.12 -16.95
C ILE A 89 6.24 1.29 -16.98
N LYS A 90 6.18 2.14 -18.01
CA LYS A 90 7.04 3.34 -18.12
C LYS A 90 6.79 4.30 -16.95
N LEU A 91 5.53 4.55 -16.61
CA LEU A 91 5.11 5.36 -15.48
C LEU A 91 5.61 4.77 -14.15
N ALA A 92 5.34 3.49 -13.89
CA ALA A 92 5.78 2.81 -12.68
C ALA A 92 7.31 2.87 -12.53
N GLY A 93 8.04 2.66 -13.62
CA GLY A 93 9.50 2.78 -13.65
C GLY A 93 9.99 4.20 -13.33
N ARG A 94 9.27 5.24 -13.77
CA ARG A 94 9.59 6.65 -13.51
C ARG A 94 9.26 7.07 -12.08
N VAL A 95 8.08 6.72 -11.59
CA VAL A 95 7.59 7.05 -10.24
C VAL A 95 8.38 6.30 -9.17
N MET A 96 8.70 5.03 -9.43
CA MET A 96 9.43 4.17 -8.50
C MET A 96 10.95 4.25 -8.69
N GLN A 97 11.47 5.23 -9.46
CA GLN A 97 12.91 5.35 -9.73
C GLN A 97 13.69 5.14 -8.43
N LYS A 98 14.45 4.04 -8.40
CA LYS A 98 15.32 3.70 -7.29
C LYS A 98 16.14 4.94 -6.99
N SER A 99 15.99 5.53 -5.80
CA SER A 99 17.05 6.35 -5.25
C SER A 99 18.32 5.51 -5.37
N LYS A 100 19.28 6.00 -6.17
CA LYS A 100 20.57 5.33 -6.40
C LYS A 100 21.29 4.94 -5.10
N LYS A 101 20.85 5.44 -3.93
CA LYS A 101 21.40 5.15 -2.60
C LYS A 101 21.11 3.75 -2.04
N ASN A 102 20.14 2.98 -2.53
CA ASN A 102 19.90 1.61 -2.04
C ASN A 102 20.67 0.53 -2.82
N ALA A 103 21.56 0.91 -3.74
CA ALA A 103 22.43 -0.03 -4.45
C ALA A 103 23.74 -0.35 -3.70
N GLU A 104 24.14 0.45 -2.70
CA GLU A 104 25.45 0.30 -2.05
C GLU A 104 25.43 -0.45 -0.71
N ASN A 105 24.29 -0.56 -0.01
CA ASN A 105 24.21 -1.29 1.26
C ASN A 105 23.12 -2.36 1.22
N GLY A 106 23.47 -3.54 0.69
CA GLY A 106 22.59 -4.71 0.72
C GLY A 106 22.96 -5.73 -0.33
N GLY A 107 24.14 -6.33 -0.20
CA GLY A 107 24.59 -7.42 -1.03
C GLY A 107 23.56 -8.56 -1.06
N ARG A 108 22.98 -8.78 -2.24
CA ARG A 108 22.72 -10.10 -2.84
C ARG A 108 22.36 -9.88 -4.30
N LYS A 109 23.29 -10.25 -5.20
CA LYS A 109 22.97 -10.59 -6.57
C LYS A 109 22.06 -11.82 -6.51
N GLU A 110 20.76 -11.61 -6.45
CA GLU A 110 19.77 -12.68 -6.53
C GLU A 110 19.21 -12.76 -7.95
N GLU A 111 19.18 -14.00 -8.43
CA GLU A 111 18.97 -14.45 -9.78
C GLU A 111 17.66 -13.93 -10.39
N LYS A 112 17.69 -13.67 -11.70
CA LYS A 112 16.52 -13.33 -12.51
C LYS A 112 15.53 -14.50 -12.51
N LYS A 113 14.60 -14.54 -11.56
CA LYS A 113 13.39 -15.36 -11.70
C LYS A 113 12.50 -14.77 -12.81
N LYS A 114 12.13 -15.64 -13.75
CA LYS A 114 11.58 -15.34 -15.08
C LYS A 114 10.05 -15.10 -15.11
N ASP A 115 9.39 -14.92 -13.96
CA ASP A 115 7.92 -14.87 -13.83
C ASP A 115 7.39 -13.77 -12.87
N GLU A 116 8.01 -12.59 -12.83
CA GLU A 116 7.44 -11.46 -12.07
C GLU A 116 6.68 -10.53 -13.02
N ASN A 117 5.34 -10.42 -12.85
CA ASN A 117 4.54 -9.41 -13.52
C ASN A 117 5.21 -8.04 -13.29
N PRO A 118 5.62 -7.29 -14.34
CA PRO A 118 6.43 -6.07 -14.19
C PRO A 118 5.72 -4.95 -13.42
N LEU A 119 4.40 -5.06 -13.23
CA LEU A 119 3.58 -4.12 -12.46
C LEU A 119 3.42 -4.49 -10.98
N SER A 120 3.90 -5.68 -10.58
CA SER A 120 3.93 -6.14 -9.20
C SER A 120 5.20 -5.65 -8.51
N LEU A 121 5.03 -4.98 -7.37
CA LEU A 121 6.13 -4.42 -6.60
C LEU A 121 6.61 -5.42 -5.54
N LYS A 122 7.93 -5.43 -5.26
CA LYS A 122 8.52 -6.24 -4.18
C LYS A 122 8.01 -5.84 -2.79
N GLN A 123 7.67 -4.58 -2.61
CA GLN A 123 7.16 -4.03 -1.35
C GLN A 123 5.83 -3.30 -1.58
N PRO A 124 4.90 -3.32 -0.61
CA PRO A 124 3.65 -2.60 -0.75
C PRO A 124 3.92 -1.09 -0.73
N VAL A 125 3.40 -0.38 -1.73
CA VAL A 125 3.39 1.07 -1.78
C VAL A 125 2.10 1.62 -1.20
N LEU A 126 2.11 2.89 -0.80
CA LEU A 126 0.94 3.61 -0.34
C LEU A 126 0.75 4.84 -1.24
N PHE A 127 -0.28 4.82 -2.07
CA PHE A 127 -0.74 5.96 -2.85
C PHE A 127 -2.19 6.27 -2.49
N GLY A 128 -2.60 7.54 -2.53
CA GLY A 128 -4.00 7.89 -2.37
C GLY A 128 -4.80 7.64 -3.65
N ARG A 129 -6.13 7.73 -3.52
CA ARG A 129 -7.03 7.80 -4.69
C ARG A 129 -6.70 8.95 -5.64
N PRO A 130 -6.40 10.18 -5.18
CA PRO A 130 -6.10 11.30 -6.09
C PRO A 130 -4.88 11.03 -6.96
N GLU A 131 -3.85 10.37 -6.43
CA GLU A 131 -2.68 9.96 -7.19
C GLU A 131 -3.03 8.89 -8.23
N ALA A 132 -3.87 7.92 -7.87
CA ALA A 132 -4.37 6.93 -8.83
C ALA A 132 -5.14 7.61 -9.97
N ASP A 133 -6.04 8.53 -9.63
CA ASP A 133 -6.87 9.27 -10.58
C ASP A 133 -6.00 10.16 -11.50
N TYR A 134 -4.96 10.79 -10.94
CA TYR A 134 -3.96 11.52 -11.71
C TYR A 134 -3.21 10.63 -12.70
N PHE A 135 -2.75 9.46 -12.27
CA PHE A 135 -2.03 8.52 -13.15
C PHE A 135 -2.90 8.00 -14.29
N VAL A 136 -4.17 7.69 -14.00
CA VAL A 136 -5.12 7.24 -15.03
C VAL A 136 -5.34 8.35 -16.06
N ARG A 137 -5.63 9.57 -15.60
CA ARG A 137 -5.81 10.73 -16.49
C ARG A 137 -4.57 11.01 -17.34
N LEU A 138 -3.38 11.00 -16.73
CA LEU A 138 -2.12 11.23 -17.45
C LEU A 138 -1.91 10.20 -18.57
N ILE A 139 -2.14 8.91 -18.28
CA ILE A 139 -1.97 7.86 -19.30
C ILE A 139 -2.97 8.03 -20.43
N ARG A 140 -4.21 8.42 -20.11
CA ARG A 140 -5.23 8.70 -21.12
C ARG A 140 -4.83 9.87 -22.01
N GLU A 141 -4.38 10.98 -21.44
CA GLU A 141 -3.91 12.15 -22.18
C GLU A 141 -2.74 11.78 -23.12
N CYS A 142 -1.78 10.97 -22.65
CA CYS A 142 -0.69 10.45 -23.50
C CYS A 142 -1.18 9.50 -24.60
N ALA A 143 -2.22 8.70 -24.33
CA ALA A 143 -2.79 7.81 -25.34
C ALA A 143 -3.55 8.57 -26.43
N GLU A 144 -4.17 9.71 -26.09
CA GLU A 144 -4.86 10.59 -27.03
C GLU A 144 -3.88 11.45 -27.85
N SER A 145 -2.73 11.86 -27.28
CA SER A 145 -1.74 12.70 -27.98
C SER A 145 -0.90 11.95 -29.02
N GLY A 146 -0.79 10.62 -28.92
CA GLY A 146 -0.01 9.81 -29.87
C GLY A 146 1.51 10.00 -29.79
N GLU A 147 2.01 10.72 -28.77
CA GLU A 147 3.44 10.92 -28.49
C GLU A 147 3.88 10.00 -27.33
N ASP A 148 4.96 9.24 -27.52
CA ASP A 148 5.44 8.20 -26.60
C ASP A 148 6.15 8.71 -25.32
#